data_AF-A0A7C3RCE5-F1
#
_entry.id   AF-A0A7C3RCE5-F1
#
_cell.length_a   1.000
_cell.length_b   1.000
_cell.length_c   1.000
_cell.angle_alpha   90.00
_cell.angle_beta   90.00
_cell.angle_gamma   90.00
#
_symmetry.space_group_name_H-M   'P 1'
#
loop_
_entity.id
_entity.type
_entity.pdbx_description
1 polymer ?
#
loop_
_entity_poly.entity_id
_entity_poly.type
_entity_poly.pdbx_seq_one_letter_code
_entity_poly.pdbx_strand_id
1 'polypeptide(L)'
;MRITFGEINVEDPSNFRSEYAAFINSKYVVSLEVVEFAAKKAVKNWQSGRRISRSLPIEILLHYAATRQIKDALKLSVGKGVNRVAAVILDEEKVKDFEEMEFRPEYDLDAVLSHYGITNEELEIAGIEKLPLLVRERIALFSAFEEVVG
;
A
#
# COMPACT_ATOMS: atom_id res chain seq x y z
N MET A 1 0.68 -11.31 10.44
CA MET A 1 0.89 -10.13 9.59
C MET A 1 1.71 -9.13 10.38
N ARG A 2 2.85 -8.70 9.84
CA ARG A 2 3.74 -7.72 10.44
C ARG A 2 3.95 -6.59 9.44
N ILE A 3 4.02 -5.36 9.94
CA ILE A 3 4.30 -4.17 9.12
C ILE A 3 5.70 -3.71 9.50
N THR A 4 6.53 -3.50 8.50
CA THR A 4 7.91 -3.04 8.67
C THR A 4 8.32 -2.17 7.48
N PHE A 5 9.50 -1.57 7.56
CA PHE A 5 10.11 -0.77 6.52
C PHE A 5 11.55 -1.24 6.29
N GLY A 6 12.02 -1.15 5.06
CA GLY A 6 13.35 -1.60 4.72
C GLY A 6 13.66 -1.49 3.24
N GLU A 7 14.80 -2.04 2.87
CA GLU A 7 15.25 -2.13 1.49
C GLU A 7 15.15 -3.57 0.96
N ILE A 8 14.84 -3.69 -0.33
CA ILE A 8 14.85 -4.96 -1.05
C ILE A 8 15.34 -4.77 -2.47
N ASN A 9 16.19 -5.69 -2.93
CA ASN A 9 16.64 -5.72 -4.32
C ASN A 9 15.75 -6.65 -5.15
N VAL A 10 15.22 -6.14 -6.25
CA VAL A 10 14.28 -6.86 -7.11
C VAL A 10 14.84 -6.97 -8.52
N GLU A 11 15.22 -8.18 -8.91
CA GLU A 11 15.74 -8.44 -10.25
C GLU A 11 14.63 -8.45 -11.31
N ASP A 12 13.49 -9.07 -10.97
CA ASP A 12 12.30 -9.17 -11.82
C ASP A 12 11.02 -8.83 -11.03
N PRO A 13 10.47 -7.61 -11.22
CA PRO A 13 9.25 -7.17 -10.56
C PRO A 13 8.00 -7.99 -10.92
N SER A 14 8.03 -8.76 -12.01
CA SER A 14 6.90 -9.61 -12.41
C SER A 14 6.80 -10.88 -11.56
N ASN A 15 7.94 -11.41 -11.11
CA ASN A 15 8.04 -12.58 -10.23
C ASN A 15 7.95 -12.25 -8.74
N PHE A 16 8.18 -10.99 -8.36
CA PHE A 16 8.21 -10.54 -6.97
C PHE A 16 6.83 -10.48 -6.29
N ARG A 17 5.82 -11.10 -6.90
CA ARG A 17 4.42 -10.89 -6.54
C ARG A 17 3.88 -12.19 -5.99
N SER A 18 3.29 -12.06 -4.80
CA SER A 18 1.94 -12.56 -4.50
C SER A 18 1.78 -13.64 -3.43
N GLU A 19 2.86 -14.19 -2.84
CA GLU A 19 2.66 -15.26 -1.85
C GLU A 19 2.83 -14.83 -0.39
N TYR A 20 3.87 -14.06 -0.07
CA TYR A 20 4.31 -13.93 1.33
C TYR A 20 4.34 -12.51 1.89
N ALA A 21 4.36 -11.47 1.04
CA ALA A 21 4.33 -10.09 1.49
C ALA A 21 3.78 -9.14 0.41
N ALA A 22 3.16 -8.05 0.84
CA ALA A 22 2.89 -6.90 0.00
C ALA A 22 3.98 -5.84 0.22
N PHE A 23 4.56 -5.35 -0.87
CA PHE A 23 5.61 -4.31 -0.83
C PHE A 23 5.12 -3.05 -1.52
N ILE A 24 5.15 -1.95 -0.78
CA ILE A 24 4.70 -0.63 -1.22
C ILE A 24 5.94 0.27 -1.27
N ASN A 25 6.23 0.84 -2.43
CA ASN A 25 7.37 1.71 -2.64
C ASN A 25 7.28 2.94 -1.72
N SER A 26 8.37 3.24 -1.00
CA SER A 26 8.45 4.33 -0.02
C SER A 26 8.05 5.68 -0.60
N LYS A 27 8.21 5.88 -1.92
CA LYS A 27 7.74 7.03 -2.68
C LYS A 27 6.27 7.38 -2.39
N TYR A 28 5.44 6.39 -2.07
CA TYR A 28 4.02 6.55 -1.82
C TYR A 28 3.63 6.38 -0.35
N VAL A 29 4.58 6.13 0.56
CA VAL A 29 4.31 5.79 1.97
C VAL A 29 4.43 7.02 2.86
N VAL A 30 3.29 7.63 3.17
CA VAL A 30 3.22 8.79 4.07
C VAL A 30 3.33 8.40 5.55
N SER A 31 2.91 7.18 5.92
CA SER A 31 3.07 6.61 7.26
C SER A 31 2.84 5.09 7.24
N LEU A 32 3.44 4.36 8.18
CA LEU A 32 3.19 2.92 8.32
C LEU A 32 1.80 2.59 8.86
N GLU A 33 1.18 3.50 9.62
CA GLU A 33 -0.20 3.36 10.09
C GLU A 33 -1.20 3.38 8.93
N VAL A 34 -0.90 4.11 7.84
CA VAL A 34 -1.72 4.09 6.61
C VAL A 34 -1.62 2.73 5.92
N VAL A 35 -0.40 2.17 5.84
CA VAL A 35 -0.16 0.83 5.29
C VAL A 35 -0.89 -0.23 6.12
N GLU A 36 -0.76 -0.18 7.43
CA GLU A 36 -1.46 -1.08 8.34
C GLU A 36 -2.99 -0.96 8.18
N PHE A 37 -3.51 0.26 8.08
CA PHE A 37 -4.94 0.50 7.86
C PHE A 37 -5.45 -0.15 6.58
N ALA A 38 -4.74 0.03 5.46
CA ALA A 38 -5.06 -0.63 4.19
C ALA A 38 -5.03 -2.16 4.31
N ALA A 39 -3.99 -2.70 4.96
CA ALA A 39 -3.83 -4.13 5.14
C ALA A 39 -4.97 -4.74 5.97
N LYS A 40 -5.38 -4.07 7.06
CA LYS A 40 -6.53 -4.48 7.88
C LYS A 40 -7.83 -4.49 7.07
N LYS A 41 -8.06 -3.49 6.21
CA LYS A 41 -9.23 -3.46 5.31
C LYS A 41 -9.21 -4.61 4.30
N ALA A 42 -8.06 -4.87 3.68
CA ALA A 42 -7.88 -5.98 2.75
C ALA A 42 -8.14 -7.34 3.43
N VAL A 43 -7.59 -7.57 4.62
CA VAL A 43 -7.82 -8.81 5.39
C VAL A 43 -9.31 -8.97 5.74
N LYS A 44 -9.99 -7.90 6.18
CA LYS A 44 -11.43 -7.94 6.46
C LYS A 44 -12.22 -8.38 5.23
N ASN A 45 -11.98 -7.74 4.08
CA ASN A 45 -12.68 -8.06 2.83
C ASN A 45 -12.34 -9.46 2.30
N TRP A 46 -11.10 -9.90 2.49
CA TRP A 46 -10.67 -11.26 2.17
C TRP A 46 -11.46 -12.32 2.95
N GLN A 47 -11.55 -12.14 4.27
CA GLN A 47 -12.25 -13.05 5.18
C GLN A 47 -13.77 -13.05 4.96
N SER A 48 -14.35 -11.91 4.58
CA SER A 48 -15.78 -11.80 4.27
C SER A 48 -16.15 -12.26 2.86
N GLY A 49 -15.22 -12.85 2.09
CA GLY A 49 -15.48 -13.34 0.73
C GLY A 49 -15.67 -12.23 -0.32
N ARG A 50 -15.34 -10.98 0.00
CA ARG A 50 -15.47 -9.81 -0.89
C ARG A 50 -14.16 -9.44 -1.61
N ARG A 51 -13.19 -10.35 -1.61
CA ARG A 51 -11.88 -10.13 -2.23
C ARG A 51 -11.99 -9.80 -3.72
N ILE A 52 -11.13 -8.91 -4.20
CA ILE A 52 -10.97 -8.58 -5.61
C ILE A 52 -9.97 -9.54 -6.28
N SER A 53 -8.93 -9.93 -5.55
CA SER A 53 -7.82 -10.75 -6.02
C SER A 53 -7.84 -12.17 -5.44
N ARG A 54 -7.06 -13.06 -6.05
CA ARG A 54 -6.78 -14.42 -5.55
C ARG A 54 -5.53 -14.50 -4.66
N SER A 55 -4.90 -13.36 -4.38
CA SER A 55 -3.71 -13.26 -3.52
C SER A 55 -3.92 -12.15 -2.49
N LEU A 56 -3.71 -12.47 -1.21
CA LEU A 56 -3.85 -11.49 -0.12
C LEU A 56 -2.84 -10.35 -0.22
N PRO A 57 -1.55 -10.56 -0.58
CA PRO A 57 -0.64 -9.46 -0.91
C PRO A 57 -1.16 -8.50 -1.99
N ILE A 58 -1.74 -9.04 -3.06
CA ILE A 58 -2.33 -8.20 -4.12
C ILE A 58 -3.58 -7.48 -3.61
N GLU A 59 -4.39 -8.12 -2.77
CA GLU A 59 -5.54 -7.50 -2.12
C GLU A 59 -5.14 -6.29 -1.26
N ILE A 60 -4.03 -6.43 -0.51
CA ILE A 60 -3.45 -5.34 0.29
C ILE A 60 -3.00 -4.19 -0.62
N LEU A 61 -2.34 -4.48 -1.74
CA LEU A 61 -1.93 -3.46 -2.71
C LEU A 61 -3.12 -2.74 -3.33
N LEU A 62 -4.18 -3.46 -3.70
CA LEU A 62 -5.42 -2.88 -4.24
C LEU A 62 -6.06 -1.91 -3.23
N HIS A 63 -6.13 -2.32 -1.96
CA HIS A 63 -6.65 -1.49 -0.88
C HIS A 63 -5.78 -0.27 -0.64
N TYR A 64 -4.46 -0.43 -0.57
CA TYR A 64 -3.55 0.68 -0.38
C TYR A 64 -3.64 1.69 -1.53
N ALA A 65 -3.61 1.19 -2.76
CA ALA A 65 -3.73 2.00 -3.96
C ALA A 65 -5.13 2.56 -4.21
N ALA A 66 -6.12 2.19 -3.39
CA ALA A 66 -7.52 2.60 -3.51
C ALA A 66 -8.10 2.38 -4.93
N THR A 67 -7.78 1.24 -5.55
CA THR A 67 -8.18 0.91 -6.92
C THR A 67 -8.55 -0.56 -7.09
N ARG A 68 -9.43 -0.85 -8.05
CA ARG A 68 -9.78 -2.23 -8.45
C ARG A 68 -8.87 -2.78 -9.53
N GLN A 69 -8.09 -1.93 -10.19
CA GLN A 69 -7.23 -2.33 -11.29
C GLN A 69 -5.88 -2.79 -10.74
N ILE A 70 -5.60 -4.09 -10.84
CA ILE A 70 -4.32 -4.67 -10.41
C ILE A 70 -3.15 -3.95 -11.07
N LYS A 71 -3.25 -3.63 -12.38
CA LYS A 71 -2.22 -2.90 -13.11
C LYS A 71 -1.87 -1.55 -12.46
N ASP A 72 -2.85 -0.84 -11.91
CA ASP A 72 -2.63 0.45 -11.26
C ASP A 72 -2.05 0.28 -9.86
N ALA A 73 -2.56 -0.67 -9.07
CA ALA A 73 -2.01 -0.97 -7.75
C ALA A 73 -0.53 -1.37 -7.81
N LEU A 74 -0.15 -2.10 -8.85
CA LEU A 74 1.23 -2.52 -9.07
C LEU A 74 2.20 -1.37 -9.38
N LYS A 75 1.71 -0.19 -9.79
CA LYS A 75 2.56 1.00 -9.97
C LYS A 75 3.10 1.52 -8.65
N LEU A 76 2.43 1.22 -7.53
CA LEU A 76 2.84 1.60 -6.18
C LEU A 76 3.76 0.56 -5.54
N SER A 77 4.01 -0.56 -6.21
CA SER A 77 4.89 -1.61 -5.72
C SER A 77 6.34 -1.39 -6.17
N VAL A 78 7.17 -2.39 -5.96
CA VAL A 78 8.59 -2.37 -6.32
C VAL A 78 8.82 -2.30 -7.84
N GLY A 79 9.88 -1.59 -8.22
CA GLY A 79 10.48 -1.63 -9.55
C GLY A 79 11.72 -2.52 -9.59
N LYS A 80 12.40 -2.58 -10.74
CA LYS A 80 13.67 -3.30 -10.87
C LYS A 80 14.78 -2.56 -10.11
N GLY A 81 15.64 -3.30 -9.41
CA GLY A 81 16.76 -2.79 -8.63
C GLY A 81 16.44 -2.66 -7.13
N VAL A 82 17.18 -1.80 -6.44
CA VAL A 82 17.01 -1.55 -5.00
C VAL A 82 15.80 -0.66 -4.78
N ASN A 83 14.90 -1.07 -3.89
CA ASN A 83 13.69 -0.35 -3.52
C ASN A 83 13.62 -0.19 -2.01
N ARG A 84 13.37 1.03 -1.54
CA ARG A 84 12.86 1.27 -0.18
C ARG A 84 11.36 1.02 -0.15
N VAL A 85 10.90 0.23 0.80
CA VAL A 85 9.50 -0.22 0.84
C VAL A 85 8.96 -0.30 2.25
N ALA A 86 7.68 0.02 2.40
CA ALA A 86 6.89 -0.55 3.47
C ALA A 86 6.47 -1.97 3.08
N ALA A 87 6.73 -2.92 3.96
CA ALA A 87 6.40 -4.32 3.76
C ALA A 87 5.29 -4.74 4.73
N VAL A 88 4.26 -5.37 4.19
CA VAL A 88 3.26 -6.12 4.96
C VAL A 88 3.58 -7.60 4.80
N ILE A 89 4.31 -8.13 5.78
CA ILE A 89 4.80 -9.51 5.79
C ILE A 89 3.71 -10.43 6.33
N LEU A 90 3.32 -11.42 5.53
CA LEU A 90 2.35 -12.47 5.87
C LEU A 90 3.03 -13.77 6.31
N ASP A 91 4.22 -14.05 5.76
CA ASP A 91 5.05 -15.21 6.07
C ASP A 91 6.52 -14.75 6.15
N GLU A 92 7.08 -14.70 7.37
CA GLU A 92 8.43 -14.19 7.61
C GLU A 92 9.52 -15.12 7.06
N GLU A 93 9.28 -16.44 7.01
CA GLU A 93 10.29 -17.43 6.58
C GLU A 93 10.61 -17.31 5.08
N LYS A 94 9.66 -16.75 4.32
CA LYS A 94 9.79 -16.54 2.87
C LYS A 94 10.38 -15.19 2.49
N VAL A 95 10.48 -14.25 3.43
CA VAL A 95 11.08 -12.94 3.16
C VAL A 95 12.60 -13.07 3.19
N LYS A 96 13.19 -13.19 2.01
CA LYS A 96 14.64 -13.14 1.80
C LYS A 96 15.04 -11.79 1.23
N ASP A 97 16.29 -11.41 1.44
CA ASP A 97 16.90 -10.22 0.84
C ASP A 97 16.19 -8.90 1.19
N PHE A 98 15.49 -8.88 2.33
CA PHE A 98 14.88 -7.70 2.92
C PHE A 98 15.74 -7.23 4.10
N GLU A 99 16.28 -6.03 4.01
CA GLU A 99 17.03 -5.40 5.08
C GLU A 99 16.13 -4.41 5.81
N GLU A 100 15.74 -4.75 7.04
CA GLU A 100 14.87 -3.90 7.86
C GLU A 100 15.61 -2.63 8.30
N MET A 101 14.89 -1.50 8.25
CA MET A 101 15.42 -0.18 8.56
C MET A 101 14.43 0.61 9.40
N GLU A 102 14.92 1.64 10.09
CA GLU A 102 14.04 2.61 10.73
C GLU A 102 13.20 3.33 9.65
N PHE A 103 11.88 3.39 9.86
CA PHE A 103 11.01 4.13 8.97
C PHE A 103 11.24 5.63 9.13
N ARG A 104 11.69 6.26 8.04
CA ARG A 104 11.73 7.71 7.88
C ARG A 104 10.98 8.06 6.60
N PRO A 105 9.85 8.80 6.69
CA PRO A 105 9.04 9.08 5.52
C PRO A 105 9.79 9.99 4.53
N GLU A 106 10.18 9.41 3.39
CA GLU A 106 10.79 10.09 2.25
C GLU A 106 9.90 9.89 1.00
N TYR A 107 8.61 10.21 1.14
CA TYR A 107 7.64 10.09 0.06
C TYR A 107 7.72 11.28 -0.91
N ASP A 108 7.27 11.06 -2.14
CA ASP A 108 7.10 12.09 -3.16
C ASP A 108 5.68 12.66 -3.03
N LEU A 109 5.59 13.90 -2.52
CA LEU A 109 4.31 14.55 -2.24
C LEU A 109 3.45 14.64 -3.50
N ASP A 110 4.00 15.11 -4.63
CA ASP A 110 3.25 15.28 -5.88
C ASP A 110 2.72 13.94 -6.39
N ALA A 111 3.52 12.88 -6.28
CA ALA A 111 3.10 11.54 -6.68
C ALA A 111 1.99 11.00 -5.78
N VAL A 112 2.03 11.25 -4.47
CA VAL A 112 0.98 10.87 -3.52
C VAL A 112 -0.31 11.64 -3.83
N LEU A 113 -0.24 12.97 -3.95
CA LEU A 113 -1.39 13.82 -4.23
C LEU A 113 -2.05 13.44 -5.56
N SER A 114 -1.24 13.27 -6.61
CA SER A 114 -1.72 12.87 -7.93
C SER A 114 -2.38 11.49 -7.92
N HIS A 115 -1.80 10.51 -7.24
CA HIS A 115 -2.36 9.15 -7.17
C HIS A 115 -3.70 9.10 -6.45
N TYR A 116 -3.79 9.76 -5.29
CA TYR A 116 -5.00 9.74 -4.46
C TYR A 116 -6.04 10.80 -4.84
N GLY A 117 -5.76 11.61 -5.87
CA GLY A 117 -6.63 12.72 -6.26
C GLY A 117 -6.86 13.70 -5.11
N ILE A 118 -5.80 13.99 -4.34
CA ILE A 118 -5.82 14.99 -3.28
C ILE A 118 -5.35 16.30 -3.91
N THR A 119 -6.20 17.31 -3.88
CA THR A 119 -5.90 18.62 -4.47
C THR A 119 -5.05 19.47 -3.53
N ASN A 120 -4.39 20.49 -4.10
CA ASN A 120 -3.67 21.48 -3.30
C ASN A 120 -4.61 22.23 -2.36
N GLU A 121 -5.83 22.55 -2.80
CA GLU A 121 -6.85 23.20 -1.97
C GLU A 121 -7.25 22.35 -0.76
N GLU A 122 -7.48 21.04 -0.95
CA GLU A 122 -7.73 20.12 0.17
C GLU A 122 -6.57 20.09 1.16
N LEU A 123 -5.33 20.08 0.65
CA LEU A 123 -4.13 20.06 1.49
C LEU A 123 -3.92 21.38 2.24
N GLU A 124 -4.20 22.52 1.61
CA GLU A 124 -4.14 23.86 2.24
C GLU A 124 -5.16 23.99 3.37
N ILE A 125 -6.36 23.43 3.20
CA ILE A 125 -7.42 23.45 4.22
C ILE A 125 -7.08 22.50 5.37
N ALA A 126 -6.64 21.28 5.06
CA ALA A 126 -6.42 20.25 6.07
C ALA A 126 -5.08 20.41 6.82
N GLY A 127 -4.06 20.93 6.15
CA GLY A 127 -2.67 20.92 6.61
C GLY A 127 -1.92 19.65 6.17
N ILE A 128 -0.63 19.80 5.86
CA ILE A 128 0.25 18.70 5.41
C ILE A 128 0.34 17.56 6.43
N GLU A 129 0.25 17.88 7.72
CA GLU A 129 0.25 16.90 8.80
C GLU A 129 -0.99 15.98 8.79
N LYS A 130 -2.04 16.37 8.06
CA LYS A 130 -3.26 15.57 7.86
C LYS A 130 -3.21 14.74 6.58
N LEU A 131 -2.16 14.81 5.77
CA LEU A 131 -2.02 13.98 4.57
C LEU A 131 -2.24 12.47 4.84
N PRO A 132 -1.71 11.87 5.93
CA PRO A 132 -2.01 10.47 6.25
C PRO A 132 -3.52 10.19 6.46
N LEU A 133 -4.28 11.15 6.98
CA LEU A 133 -5.72 11.01 7.17
C LEU A 133 -6.47 11.11 5.83
N LEU A 134 -6.08 12.03 4.95
CA LEU A 134 -6.65 12.14 3.60
C LEU A 134 -6.41 10.86 2.77
N VAL A 135 -5.20 10.30 2.85
CA VAL A 135 -4.90 9.01 2.19
C VAL A 135 -5.76 7.88 2.79
N ARG A 136 -5.89 7.80 4.12
CA ARG A 136 -6.76 6.82 4.79
C ARG A 136 -8.23 6.98 4.40
N GLU A 137 -8.70 8.21 4.22
CA GLU A 137 -10.06 8.48 3.75
C GLU A 137 -10.28 7.86 2.37
N ARG A 138 -9.38 8.07 1.40
CA ARG A 138 -9.49 7.46 0.06
C ARG A 138 -9.51 5.94 0.11
N ILE A 139 -8.65 5.33 0.94
CA ILE A 139 -8.65 3.88 1.20
C ILE A 139 -9.99 3.43 1.81
N ALA A 140 -10.51 4.19 2.78
CA ALA A 140 -11.76 3.86 3.45
C ALA A 140 -12.98 3.95 2.51
N LEU A 141 -13.05 5.00 1.68
CA LEU A 141 -14.07 5.18 0.66
C LEU A 141 -14.05 4.02 -0.34
N PHE A 142 -12.87 3.68 -0.85
CA PHE A 142 -12.68 2.52 -1.72
C PHE A 142 -13.27 1.23 -1.13
N SER A 143 -12.98 0.94 0.15
CA SER A 143 -13.52 -0.24 0.85
C SER A 143 -15.03 -0.13 1.16
N ALA A 144 -15.57 1.06 1.41
CA ALA A 144 -16.97 1.26 1.79
C ALA A 144 -17.94 1.12 0.61
N PHE A 145 -17.52 1.47 -0.62
CA PHE A 145 -18.32 1.24 -1.82
C PHE A 145 -18.60 -0.25 -2.12
N GLU A 146 -18.02 -1.18 -1.36
CA GLU A 146 -18.34 -2.62 -1.40
C GLU A 146 -19.50 -3.02 -0.48
N GLU A 147 -19.85 -2.18 0.50
CA GLU A 147 -20.91 -2.48 1.46
C GLU A 147 -22.32 -2.07 0.94
N VAL A 148 -22.39 -1.30 -0.16
CA VAL A 148 -23.64 -0.75 -0.72
C VAL A 148 -24.15 -1.50 -1.96
N VAL A 149 -23.31 -2.32 -2.59
CA VAL A 149 -23.63 -3.03 -3.85
C VAL A 149 -23.68 -4.56 -3.66
N GLY A 150 -23.65 -5.03 -2.41
CA GLY A 150 -23.68 -6.44 -2.03
C GLY A 150 -25.04 -6.92 -1.55
#